data_AF-A0A526QAE1-F1
#
_entry.id   AF-A0A526QAE1-F1
#
_cell.length_a   1.000
_cell.length_b   1.000
_cell.length_c   1.000
_cell.angle_alpha   90.00
_cell.angle_beta   90.00
_cell.angle_gamma   90.00
#
_symmetry.space_group_name_H-M   'P 1'
#
loop_
_entity.id
_entity.type
_entity.pdbx_description
1 polymer ?
#
loop_
_entity_poly.entity_id
_entity_poly.type
_entity_poly.pdbx_seq_one_letter_code
_entity_poly.pdbx_strand_id
1 'polypeptide(L)'
;AKAAFGDDRVLVEKYVDKPRHIEVQVFGDNFGNAVHLFERDCSAQRRHQKVIEEAPAPGMTPVLRKAMTEAAVKAAKAISYSGAGTIEFIVDASQGLKADRFWFMEMNTRLQVEHPVTEMVTGIDLVEWQLRVAAGEKLPKTQGELQLAGHAFEARIYAEDATRGFLP
;
A
#
# COMPACT_ATOMS: atom_id res chain seq x y z
N ALA A 1 -5.67 -21.31 11.80
CA ALA A 1 -4.90 -21.35 10.54
C ALA A 1 -5.31 -22.56 9.66
N LYS A 2 -5.11 -23.81 10.10
CA LYS A 2 -5.41 -25.02 9.30
C LYS A 2 -6.83 -25.11 8.72
N ALA A 3 -7.85 -24.76 9.50
CA ALA A 3 -9.24 -24.81 9.06
C ALA A 3 -9.63 -23.75 8.00
N ALA A 4 -8.91 -22.63 7.93
CA ALA A 4 -9.21 -21.51 7.02
C ALA A 4 -8.24 -21.44 5.83
N PHE A 5 -6.99 -21.84 6.01
CA PHE A 5 -5.91 -21.68 5.02
C PHE A 5 -5.15 -22.97 4.70
N GLY A 6 -5.52 -24.11 5.32
CA GLY A 6 -4.87 -25.40 5.07
C GLY A 6 -3.47 -25.58 5.70
N ASP A 7 -2.92 -24.53 6.34
CA ASP A 7 -1.59 -24.50 6.95
C ASP A 7 -1.70 -24.12 8.44
N ASP A 8 -0.94 -24.77 9.32
CA ASP A 8 -0.94 -24.55 10.77
C ASP A 8 0.22 -23.67 11.27
N ARG A 9 1.14 -23.27 10.39
CA ARG A 9 2.23 -22.36 10.74
C ARG A 9 1.69 -21.02 11.22
N VAL A 10 2.30 -20.49 12.28
CA VAL A 10 1.99 -19.19 12.85
C VAL A 10 3.27 -18.38 13.00
N LEU A 11 3.12 -17.06 12.88
CA LEU A 11 4.16 -16.06 13.15
C LEU A 11 3.76 -15.24 14.38
N VAL A 12 4.75 -14.82 15.16
CA VAL A 12 4.56 -13.96 16.34
C VAL A 12 5.36 -12.70 16.10
N GLU A 13 4.68 -11.56 16.19
CA GLU A 13 5.25 -10.25 15.94
C GLU A 13 5.06 -9.34 17.15
N LYS A 14 5.86 -8.27 17.20
CA LYS A 14 5.72 -7.24 18.22
C LYS A 14 4.38 -6.52 18.03
N TYR A 15 3.61 -6.42 19.10
CA TYR A 15 2.40 -5.60 19.13
C TYR A 15 2.73 -4.10 19.16
N VAL A 16 2.09 -3.33 18.29
CA VAL A 16 2.17 -1.86 18.24
C VAL A 16 0.87 -1.28 18.78
N ASP A 17 0.97 -0.48 19.84
CA ASP A 17 -0.20 0.01 20.61
C ASP A 17 -1.02 1.07 19.87
N LYS A 18 -0.36 1.97 19.12
CA LYS A 18 -1.01 3.01 18.30
C LYS A 18 -0.64 2.83 16.84
N PRO A 19 -1.11 1.75 16.18
CA PRO A 19 -0.71 1.42 14.83
C PRO A 19 -1.44 2.32 13.82
N ARG A 20 -0.72 2.76 12.80
CA ARG A 20 -1.28 3.12 11.50
C ARG A 20 -0.86 2.06 10.49
N HIS A 21 -1.82 1.65 9.67
CA HIS A 21 -1.57 0.78 8.53
C HIS A 21 -1.27 1.68 7.34
N ILE A 22 0.00 1.77 6.96
CA ILE A 22 0.45 2.61 5.85
C ILE A 22 1.15 1.73 4.83
N GLU A 23 0.78 1.87 3.58
CA GLU A 23 1.25 1.02 2.51
C GLU A 23 1.78 1.84 1.34
N VAL A 24 2.76 1.30 0.63
CA VAL A 24 3.40 1.97 -0.51
C VAL A 24 3.09 1.22 -1.78
N GLN A 25 2.48 1.91 -2.75
CA GLN A 25 2.32 1.40 -4.10
C GLN A 25 3.69 1.30 -4.78
N VAL A 26 4.05 0.13 -5.27
CA VAL A 26 5.24 -0.09 -6.10
C VAL A 26 4.85 -0.58 -7.48
N PHE A 27 5.70 -0.26 -8.46
CA PHE A 27 5.60 -0.77 -9.81
C PHE A 27 6.99 -1.19 -10.29
N GLY A 28 7.12 -2.41 -10.79
CA GLY A 28 8.36 -2.92 -11.37
C GLY A 28 8.18 -3.32 -12.83
N ASP A 29 9.28 -3.37 -13.59
CA ASP A 29 9.31 -3.92 -14.96
C ASP A 29 10.31 -5.07 -15.10
N ASN A 30 10.29 -5.72 -16.27
CA ASN A 30 11.18 -6.85 -16.57
C ASN A 30 12.63 -6.44 -16.85
N PHE A 31 12.99 -5.16 -16.68
CA PHE A 31 14.32 -4.60 -16.93
C PHE A 31 15.04 -4.21 -15.63
N GLY A 32 14.47 -4.57 -14.48
CA GLY A 32 15.03 -4.27 -13.15
C GLY A 32 14.72 -2.86 -12.66
N ASN A 33 13.84 -2.12 -13.34
CA ASN A 33 13.37 -0.83 -12.84
C ASN A 33 12.25 -1.06 -11.84
N ALA A 34 12.21 -0.20 -10.81
CA ALA A 34 11.07 -0.12 -9.91
C ALA A 34 10.92 1.32 -9.41
N VAL A 35 9.67 1.76 -9.28
CA VAL A 35 9.26 3.07 -8.77
C VAL A 35 8.18 2.90 -7.69
N HIS A 36 8.02 3.91 -6.85
CA HIS A 36 6.86 4.02 -5.96
C HIS A 36 5.88 5.07 -6.48
N LEU A 37 4.59 4.85 -6.22
CA LEU A 37 3.52 5.84 -6.42
C LEU A 37 2.99 6.36 -5.09
N PHE A 38 3.92 6.60 -4.17
CA PHE A 38 3.69 7.14 -2.83
C PHE A 38 2.89 6.18 -1.95
N GLU A 39 2.40 6.68 -0.82
CA GLU A 39 1.74 5.89 0.21
C GLU A 39 0.23 6.12 0.31
N ARG A 40 -0.47 5.14 0.86
CA ARG A 40 -1.86 5.21 1.31
C ARG A 40 -1.93 4.98 2.81
N ASP A 41 -2.90 5.61 3.47
CA ASP A 41 -3.33 5.24 4.81
C ASP A 41 -4.58 4.36 4.72
N CYS A 42 -4.50 3.17 5.31
CA CYS A 42 -5.56 2.18 5.37
C CYS A 42 -5.91 1.81 6.82
N SER A 43 -5.65 2.71 7.78
CA SER A 43 -5.82 2.49 9.22
C SER A 43 -7.29 2.42 9.63
N ALA A 44 -8.20 3.00 8.85
CA ALA A 44 -9.63 2.97 9.12
C ALA A 44 -10.21 1.59 8.78
N GLN A 45 -10.10 0.67 9.73
CA GLN A 45 -10.48 -0.73 9.58
C GLN A 45 -11.59 -1.14 10.55
N ARG A 46 -12.41 -2.10 10.13
CA ARG A 46 -13.37 -2.79 10.98
C ARG A 46 -13.09 -4.30 10.92
N ARG A 47 -12.82 -4.93 12.07
CA ARG A 47 -12.47 -6.36 12.16
C ARG A 47 -11.35 -6.76 11.16
N HIS A 48 -10.32 -5.93 11.05
CA HIS A 48 -9.17 -6.12 10.15
C HIS A 48 -9.49 -6.02 8.65
N GLN A 49 -10.66 -5.46 8.28
CA GLN A 49 -10.99 -5.13 6.90
C GLN A 49 -10.91 -3.62 6.72
N LYS A 50 -10.24 -3.18 5.64
CA LYS A 50 -10.15 -1.77 5.25
C LYS A 50 -11.55 -1.26 4.85
N VAL A 51 -11.93 -0.10 5.37
CA VAL A 51 -13.26 0.50 5.16
C VAL A 51 -13.14 1.85 4.46
N ILE A 52 -12.17 2.66 4.89
CA ILE A 52 -11.77 3.91 4.27
C ILE A 52 -10.26 3.86 4.02
N GLU A 53 -9.86 4.29 2.85
CA GLU A 53 -8.46 4.39 2.42
C GLU A 53 -8.21 5.76 1.81
N GLU A 54 -7.03 6.34 2.04
CA GLU A 54 -6.73 7.67 1.53
C GLU A 54 -5.27 7.86 1.11
N ALA A 55 -5.05 8.70 0.11
CA ALA A 55 -3.74 9.11 -0.37
C ALA A 55 -3.65 10.63 -0.51
N PRO A 56 -2.50 11.23 -0.15
CA PRO A 56 -1.44 10.64 0.66
C PRO A 56 -1.89 10.38 2.10
N ALA A 57 -1.10 9.65 2.90
CA ALA A 57 -1.42 9.43 4.30
C ALA A 57 -1.45 10.77 5.09
N PRO A 58 -2.52 11.11 5.85
CA PRO A 58 -2.58 12.39 6.55
C PRO A 58 -1.48 12.55 7.59
N GLY A 59 -0.95 13.77 7.68
CA GLY A 59 0.15 14.10 8.59
C GLY A 59 1.49 13.44 8.24
N MET A 60 1.58 12.72 7.12
CA MET A 60 2.82 12.09 6.66
C MET A 60 3.91 13.13 6.43
N THR A 61 5.05 12.93 7.09
CA THR A 61 6.21 13.82 6.96
C THR A 61 7.05 13.45 5.73
N PRO A 62 7.71 14.42 5.08
CA PRO A 62 8.61 14.13 3.95
C PRO A 62 9.71 13.11 4.32
N VAL A 63 10.22 13.16 5.55
CA VAL A 63 11.27 12.27 6.05
C VAL A 63 10.77 10.83 6.17
N LEU A 64 9.61 10.61 6.80
CA LEU A 64 9.04 9.27 6.91
C LEU A 64 8.63 8.73 5.54
N ARG A 65 7.97 9.55 4.71
CA ARG A 65 7.58 9.17 3.34
C ARG A 65 8.77 8.66 2.57
N LYS A 66 9.87 9.43 2.52
CA LYS A 66 11.10 9.04 1.83
C LYS A 66 11.64 7.71 2.37
N ALA A 67 11.71 7.54 3.69
CA ALA A 67 12.23 6.31 4.28
C ALA A 67 11.38 5.07 3.93
N MET A 68 10.05 5.18 4.00
CA MET A 68 9.13 4.10 3.66
C MET A 68 9.16 3.77 2.17
N THR A 69 9.13 4.79 1.30
CA THR A 69 9.12 4.55 -0.14
C THR A 69 10.45 4.02 -0.65
N GLU A 70 11.58 4.46 -0.08
CA GLU A 70 12.90 3.88 -0.37
C GLU A 70 12.97 2.41 0.07
N ALA A 71 12.44 2.08 1.26
CA ALA A 71 12.37 0.70 1.74
C ALA A 71 11.51 -0.17 0.81
N ALA A 72 10.35 0.32 0.36
CA ALA A 72 9.45 -0.38 -0.54
C ALA A 72 10.09 -0.65 -1.92
N VAL A 73 10.70 0.38 -2.53
CA VAL A 73 11.40 0.22 -3.82
C VAL A 73 12.60 -0.72 -3.68
N LYS A 74 13.34 -0.65 -2.55
CA LYS A 74 14.45 -1.58 -2.28
C LYS A 74 13.95 -3.02 -2.18
N ALA A 75 12.83 -3.27 -1.49
CA ALA A 75 12.23 -4.59 -1.40
C ALA A 75 11.80 -5.12 -2.77
N ALA A 76 11.11 -4.29 -3.57
CA ALA A 76 10.68 -4.66 -4.93
C ALA A 76 11.88 -5.01 -5.84
N LYS A 77 12.96 -4.20 -5.81
CA LYS A 77 14.18 -4.48 -6.59
C LYS A 77 14.90 -5.75 -6.13
N ALA A 78 14.93 -6.02 -4.82
CA ALA A 78 15.62 -7.19 -4.27
C ALA A 78 15.04 -8.53 -4.76
N ILE A 79 13.75 -8.54 -5.14
CA ILE A 79 13.08 -9.73 -5.66
C ILE A 79 12.82 -9.66 -7.17
N SER A 80 13.42 -8.68 -7.87
CA SER A 80 13.18 -8.41 -9.29
C SER A 80 11.68 -8.33 -9.63
N TYR A 81 10.92 -7.62 -8.79
CA TYR A 81 9.47 -7.53 -8.90
C TYR A 81 9.03 -6.91 -10.24
N SER A 82 7.94 -7.43 -10.82
CA SER A 82 7.37 -6.98 -12.09
C SER A 82 5.85 -6.82 -11.96
N GLY A 83 5.31 -5.74 -12.50
CA GLY A 83 3.90 -5.36 -12.39
C GLY A 83 3.59 -4.49 -11.16
N ALA A 84 2.30 -4.39 -10.83
CA ALA A 84 1.80 -3.62 -9.69
C ALA A 84 1.80 -4.46 -8.41
N GLY A 85 2.34 -3.89 -7.33
CA GLY A 85 2.32 -4.51 -6.01
C GLY A 85 2.26 -3.45 -4.92
N THR A 86 2.00 -3.87 -3.69
CA THR A 86 1.96 -2.97 -2.53
C THR A 86 2.75 -3.56 -1.38
N ILE A 87 3.60 -2.73 -0.78
CA ILE A 87 4.36 -3.06 0.42
C ILE A 87 3.64 -2.44 1.62
N GLU A 88 3.14 -3.26 2.52
CA GLU A 88 2.40 -2.82 3.70
C GLU A 88 3.32 -2.69 4.91
N PHE A 89 3.12 -1.62 5.67
CA PHE A 89 3.85 -1.33 6.88
C PHE A 89 2.90 -1.04 8.04
N ILE A 90 3.34 -1.44 9.23
CA ILE A 90 2.78 -0.91 10.48
C ILE A 90 3.65 0.25 10.94
N VAL A 91 3.04 1.40 11.21
CA VAL A 91 3.71 2.60 11.72
C VAL A 91 3.22 2.89 13.13
N ASP A 92 4.14 3.08 14.08
CA ASP A 92 3.77 3.44 15.45
C ASP A 92 3.60 4.96 15.59
N ALA A 93 2.35 5.40 15.73
CA ALA A 93 1.98 6.80 15.86
C ALA A 93 2.00 7.31 17.32
N SER A 94 2.42 6.49 18.30
CA SER A 94 2.38 6.86 19.73
C SER A 94 3.20 8.09 20.11
N GLN A 95 4.19 8.44 19.28
CA GLN A 95 5.02 9.65 19.44
C GLN A 95 5.00 10.51 18.17
N GLY A 96 3.91 10.46 17.41
CA GLY A 96 3.85 11.01 16.07
C GLY A 96 4.59 10.15 15.04
N LEU A 97 4.51 10.56 13.77
CA LEU A 97 5.10 9.82 12.65
C LEU A 97 6.62 10.02 12.56
N LYS A 98 7.38 8.96 12.84
CA LYS A 98 8.86 8.97 12.84
C LYS A 98 9.43 7.90 11.90
N ALA A 99 10.51 8.25 11.22
CA ALA A 99 11.19 7.39 10.24
C ALA A 99 11.86 6.13 10.83
N ASP A 100 12.04 6.06 12.15
CA ASP A 100 12.60 4.90 12.84
C ASP A 100 11.53 4.00 13.49
N ARG A 101 10.24 4.28 13.24
CA ARG A 101 9.10 3.61 13.86
C ARG A 101 8.10 3.05 12.86
N PHE A 102 8.61 2.45 11.78
CA PHE A 102 7.80 1.68 10.85
C PHE A 102 8.43 0.30 10.62
N TRP A 103 7.60 -0.71 10.41
CA TRP A 103 8.02 -2.09 10.19
C TRP A 103 7.26 -2.67 9.00
N PHE A 104 7.98 -3.39 8.14
CA PHE A 104 7.37 -4.19 7.09
C PHE A 104 6.43 -5.23 7.71
N MET A 105 5.27 -5.42 7.09
CA MET A 105 4.29 -6.41 7.51
C MET A 105 4.08 -7.45 6.42
N GLU A 106 3.65 -7.02 5.24
CA GLU A 106 3.41 -7.92 4.11
C GLU A 106 3.63 -7.23 2.76
N MET A 107 3.62 -8.04 1.71
CA MET A 107 3.56 -7.55 0.33
C MET A 107 2.37 -8.19 -0.37
N ASN A 108 1.48 -7.35 -0.88
CA ASN A 108 0.44 -7.76 -1.81
C ASN A 108 1.01 -7.75 -3.23
N THR A 109 1.22 -8.93 -3.81
CA THR A 109 1.83 -9.07 -5.15
C THR A 109 0.80 -8.95 -6.28
N ARG A 110 -0.10 -7.97 -6.16
CA ARG A 110 -1.20 -7.67 -7.08
C ARG A 110 -1.66 -6.23 -6.89
N LEU A 111 -2.45 -5.72 -7.84
CA LEU A 111 -3.20 -4.49 -7.65
C LEU A 111 -4.22 -4.66 -6.51
N GLN A 112 -4.39 -3.62 -5.70
CA GLN A 112 -5.32 -3.59 -4.58
C GLN A 112 -6.60 -2.84 -4.92
N VAL A 113 -7.63 -2.99 -4.08
CA VAL A 113 -8.95 -2.41 -4.32
C VAL A 113 -8.85 -0.89 -4.31
N GLU A 114 -8.14 -0.36 -3.32
CA GLU A 114 -7.89 1.04 -3.02
C GLU A 114 -6.87 1.72 -3.95
N HIS A 115 -6.46 1.10 -5.06
CA HIS A 115 -5.57 1.75 -6.02
C HIS A 115 -6.09 3.08 -6.61
N PRO A 116 -7.42 3.33 -6.78
CA PRO A 116 -7.91 4.57 -7.38
C PRO A 116 -7.48 5.82 -6.61
N VAL A 117 -7.33 5.77 -5.28
CA VAL A 117 -6.86 6.95 -4.52
C VAL A 117 -5.43 7.33 -4.89
N THR A 118 -4.57 6.35 -5.24
CA THR A 118 -3.23 6.59 -5.78
C THR A 118 -3.31 7.17 -7.18
N GLU A 119 -4.17 6.66 -8.05
CA GLU A 119 -4.36 7.19 -9.40
C GLU A 119 -4.84 8.66 -9.36
N MET A 120 -5.79 8.97 -8.48
CA MET A 120 -6.34 10.32 -8.33
C MET A 120 -5.32 11.36 -7.91
N VAL A 121 -4.34 11.01 -7.06
CA VAL A 121 -3.30 11.95 -6.61
C VAL A 121 -2.04 11.96 -7.45
N THR A 122 -1.88 11.01 -8.37
CA THR A 122 -0.69 10.93 -9.26
C THR A 122 -1.02 11.18 -10.73
N GLY A 123 -2.28 11.04 -11.13
CA GLY A 123 -2.72 11.06 -12.52
C GLY A 123 -2.25 9.85 -13.34
N ILE A 124 -1.85 8.76 -12.68
CA ILE A 124 -1.33 7.55 -13.33
C ILE A 124 -2.39 6.46 -13.31
N ASP A 125 -2.69 5.89 -14.47
CA ASP A 125 -3.50 4.68 -14.61
C ASP A 125 -2.62 3.44 -14.36
N LEU A 126 -2.85 2.79 -13.23
CA LEU A 126 -2.07 1.64 -12.77
C LEU A 126 -2.45 0.37 -13.52
N VAL A 127 -3.70 0.24 -13.98
CA VAL A 127 -4.15 -0.89 -14.79
C VAL A 127 -3.51 -0.83 -16.18
N GLU A 128 -3.45 0.36 -16.80
CA GLU A 128 -2.74 0.59 -18.05
C GLU A 128 -1.26 0.21 -17.93
N TRP A 129 -0.58 0.64 -16.85
CA TRP A 129 0.81 0.27 -16.60
C TRP A 129 0.99 -1.24 -16.47
N GLN A 130 0.03 -1.96 -15.86
CA GLN A 130 0.12 -3.42 -15.74
C GLN A 130 0.08 -4.07 -17.12
N LEU A 131 -0.80 -3.59 -18.00
CA LEU A 131 -0.91 -4.09 -19.37
C LEU A 131 0.36 -3.81 -20.18
N ARG A 132 0.93 -2.61 -20.06
CA ARG A 132 2.19 -2.24 -20.73
C ARG A 132 3.37 -3.10 -20.28
N VAL A 133 3.56 -3.26 -18.96
CA VAL A 133 4.63 -4.09 -18.42
C VAL A 133 4.45 -5.56 -18.80
N ALA A 134 3.21 -6.07 -18.77
CA ALA A 134 2.90 -7.42 -19.23
C ALA A 134 3.19 -7.62 -20.74
N ALA A 135 3.04 -6.56 -21.55
CA ALA A 135 3.42 -6.55 -22.96
C ALA A 135 4.94 -6.43 -23.19
N GLY A 136 5.75 -6.35 -22.13
CA GLY A 136 7.22 -6.25 -22.22
C GLY A 136 7.75 -4.83 -22.34
N GLU A 137 6.92 -3.80 -22.13
CA GLU A 137 7.40 -2.42 -22.08
C GLU A 137 8.16 -2.13 -20.78
N LYS A 138 9.02 -1.10 -20.83
CA LYS A 138 9.62 -0.50 -19.63
C LYS A 138 8.57 0.34 -18.89
N LEU A 139 8.86 0.68 -17.64
CA LEU A 139 8.04 1.65 -16.91
C LEU A 139 7.89 2.97 -17.71
N PRO A 140 6.66 3.48 -17.92
CA PRO A 140 6.44 4.70 -18.70
C PRO A 140 7.04 5.98 -18.11
N LYS A 141 7.32 5.98 -16.80
CA LYS A 141 7.90 7.12 -16.07
C LYS A 141 8.97 6.66 -15.09
N THR A 142 9.99 7.50 -14.93
CA THR A 142 10.97 7.39 -13.85
C THR A 142 10.43 7.97 -12.54
N GLN A 143 11.10 7.67 -11.42
CA GLN A 143 10.69 8.18 -10.10
C GLN A 143 10.62 9.72 -10.04
N GLY A 144 11.49 10.42 -10.77
CA GLY A 144 11.53 11.89 -10.79
C GLY A 144 10.41 12.54 -11.60
N GLU A 145 9.71 11.78 -12.45
CA GLU A 145 8.60 12.25 -13.27
C GLU A 145 7.23 12.02 -12.60
N LEU A 146 7.22 11.29 -11.47
CA LEU A 146 6.02 11.05 -10.67
C LEU A 146 5.83 12.20 -9.69
N GLN A 147 4.62 12.75 -9.68
CA GLN A 147 4.24 13.86 -8.80
C GLN A 147 3.07 13.46 -7.93
N LEU A 148 3.00 14.06 -6.75
CA LEU A 148 1.90 13.91 -5.81
C LEU A 148 1.14 15.24 -5.78
N ALA A 149 -0.15 15.22 -6.12
CA ALA A 149 -0.99 16.40 -6.16
C ALA A 149 -2.36 16.11 -5.51
N GLY A 150 -2.75 16.97 -4.57
CA GLY A 150 -4.04 16.88 -3.90
C GLY A 150 -4.12 15.78 -2.83
N HIS A 151 -5.35 15.35 -2.57
CA HIS A 151 -5.72 14.31 -1.61
C HIS A 151 -6.95 13.59 -2.16
N ALA A 152 -7.01 12.28 -1.99
CA ALA A 152 -8.13 11.44 -2.37
C ALA A 152 -8.42 10.43 -1.27
N PHE A 153 -9.70 10.06 -1.12
CA PHE A 153 -10.11 8.96 -0.26
C PHE A 153 -11.15 8.10 -0.98
N GLU A 154 -11.18 6.83 -0.61
CA GLU A 154 -12.14 5.84 -1.07
C GLU A 154 -12.97 5.36 0.12
N ALA A 155 -14.26 5.14 -0.13
CA ALA A 155 -15.17 4.56 0.84
C ALA A 155 -15.85 3.35 0.21
N ARG A 156 -15.78 2.21 0.89
CA ARG A 156 -16.41 0.98 0.41
C ARG A 156 -17.87 0.93 0.82
N ILE A 157 -18.76 0.87 -0.17
CA ILE A 157 -20.20 0.72 0.06
C ILE A 157 -20.57 -0.76 0.05
N TYR A 158 -20.92 -1.28 1.22
CA TYR A 158 -21.30 -2.68 1.40
C TYR A 158 -22.81 -2.83 1.51
N ALA A 159 -23.33 -3.95 0.99
CA ALA A 159 -24.66 -4.43 1.33
C ALA A 159 -24.61 -5.08 2.72
N GLU A 160 -24.41 -4.27 3.76
CA GLU A 160 -24.33 -4.71 5.15
C GLU A 160 -25.22 -3.81 6.02
N ASP A 161 -26.02 -4.41 6.90
CA ASP A 161 -26.90 -3.66 7.80
C ASP A 161 -26.17 -3.28 9.10
N ALA A 162 -25.75 -2.02 9.20
CA ALA A 162 -25.09 -1.48 10.39
C ALA A 162 -25.91 -1.62 11.68
N THR A 163 -27.25 -1.56 11.59
CA THR A 163 -28.16 -1.66 12.76
C THR A 163 -28.29 -3.09 13.26
N ARG A 164 -27.99 -4.07 12.39
CA ARG A 164 -28.02 -5.50 12.71
C ARG A 164 -26.62 -6.10 12.84
N GLY A 165 -25.63 -5.28 13.17
CA GLY A 165 -24.26 -5.74 13.41
C GLY A 165 -23.48 -6.09 12.14
N PHE A 166 -23.80 -5.42 11.02
CA PHE A 166 -23.20 -5.61 9.70
C PHE A 166 -23.45 -7.00 9.11
N LEU A 167 -24.68 -7.52 9.26
CA LEU A 167 -25.12 -8.70 8.53
C LEU A 167 -25.25 -8.34 7.03
N PRO A 168 -24.80 -9.22 6.11
CA PRO A 168 -25.06 -9.07 4.68
C PRO A 168 -26.55 -9.10 4.31
#